data_AF-A0A0G0N1H8-F1
#
_entry.id   AF-A0A0G0N1H8-F1
#
_cell.length_a   1.000
_cell.length_b   1.000
_cell.length_c   1.000
_cell.angle_alpha   90.00
_cell.angle_beta   90.00
_cell.angle_gamma   90.00
#
_symmetry.space_group_name_H-M   'P 1'
#
loop_
_entity.id
_entity.type
_entity.pdbx_description
1 polymer ?
#
loop_
_entity_poly.entity_id
_entity_poly.type
_entity_poly.pdbx_seq_one_letter_code
_entity_poly.pdbx_strand_id
1 'polypeptide(L)' 'METLIMAKNAPKPLKAGYLIKTSSQLEVTTIKLRLVLELGLANETKVFQTQSQIAEIGRMLGGWIKATQST' A
#
# COMPACT_ATOMS: atom_id res chain seq x y z
N MET A 1 6.66 -1.77 5.31
CA MET A 1 7.65 -1.54 4.23
C MET A 1 8.47 -2.79 3.90
N GLU A 2 8.78 -3.66 4.86
CA GLU A 2 9.54 -4.90 4.65
C GLU A 2 9.04 -5.74 3.47
N THR A 3 7.74 -5.96 3.35
CA THR A 3 7.15 -6.78 2.27
C THR A 3 7.44 -6.23 0.87
N LEU A 4 7.54 -4.91 0.71
CA LEU A 4 7.88 -4.28 -0.57
C LEU A 4 9.36 -4.48 -0.92
N ILE A 5 10.23 -4.41 0.09
CA ILE A 5 11.67 -4.72 -0.07
C ILE A 5 11.84 -6.20 -0.46
N MET A 6 11.06 -7.10 0.14
CA MET A 6 11.06 -8.51 -0.25
C MET A 6 10.56 -8.68 -1.69
N ALA A 7 9.48 -8.01 -2.10
CA ALA A 7 9.00 -8.04 -3.47
C ALA A 7 10.07 -7.60 -4.48
N LYS A 8 10.83 -6.54 -4.18
CA LYS A 8 11.91 -6.03 -5.05
C LYS A 8 12.99 -7.08 -5.31
N ASN A 9 13.37 -7.82 -4.28
CA ASN A 9 14.48 -8.78 -4.31
C ASN A 9 14.02 -10.22 -4.60
N ALA A 10 12.71 -10.48 -4.63
CA ALA A 10 12.17 -11.81 -4.85
C ALA A 10 12.31 -12.28 -6.32
N PRO A 11 12.57 -13.57 -6.55
CA PRO A 11 12.41 -14.19 -7.86
C PRO A 11 11.00 -13.99 -8.43
N LYS A 12 10.87 -14.00 -9.77
CA LYS A 12 9.60 -13.75 -10.48
C LYS A 12 8.39 -14.48 -9.87
N PRO A 13 8.45 -15.79 -9.54
CA PRO A 13 7.28 -16.51 -8.99
C PRO A 13 6.78 -15.98 -7.65
N LEU A 14 7.67 -15.43 -6.82
CA LEU A 14 7.34 -14.98 -5.46
C LEU A 14 6.95 -13.50 -5.40
N LYS A 15 7.34 -12.71 -6.40
CA LYS A 15 7.12 -11.26 -6.43
C LYS A 15 5.65 -10.89 -6.31
N ALA A 16 4.76 -11.59 -7.03
CA ALA A 16 3.32 -11.33 -6.96
C ALA A 16 2.76 -11.53 -5.55
N GLY A 17 3.16 -12.60 -4.85
CA GLY A 17 2.73 -12.86 -3.46
C GLY A 17 3.14 -11.76 -2.48
N TYR A 18 4.37 -11.25 -2.60
CA TYR A 18 4.81 -10.12 -1.79
C TYR A 18 4.09 -8.81 -2.12
N LEU A 19 3.79 -8.55 -3.40
CA LEU A 19 3.02 -7.37 -3.80
C LEU A 19 1.58 -7.42 -3.27
N ILE A 20 0.92 -8.59 -3.35
CA ILE A 20 -0.43 -8.79 -2.78
C ILE A 20 -0.41 -8.54 -1.26
N LYS A 21 0.57 -9.12 -0.55
CA LYS A 21 0.71 -8.89 0.90
C LYS A 21 0.97 -7.42 1.23
N THR A 22 1.72 -6.70 0.39
CA THR A 22 1.93 -5.25 0.54
C THR A 22 0.62 -4.48 0.31
N SER A 23 -0.19 -4.89 -0.67
CA SER A 23 -1.51 -4.31 -0.92
C SER A 23 -2.44 -4.47 0.29
N SER A 24 -2.50 -5.65 0.90
CA SER A 24 -3.29 -5.87 2.13
C SER A 24 -2.81 -4.98 3.29
N GLN A 25 -1.49 -4.78 3.43
CA GLN A 25 -0.96 -3.85 4.44
C GLN A 25 -1.36 -2.39 4.17
N LEU A 26 -1.44 -1.98 2.90
CA LEU A 26 -1.91 -0.64 2.51
C LEU A 26 -3.39 -0.46 2.86
N GLU A 27 -4.23 -1.47 2.61
CA GLU A 27 -5.66 -1.45 3.00
C GLU A 27 -5.83 -1.29 4.52
N VAL A 28 -5.10 -2.08 5.30
CA VAL A 28 -5.10 -1.94 6.78
C VAL A 28 -4.67 -0.54 7.20
N THR A 29 -3.63 0.02 6.56
CA THR A 29 -3.16 1.38 6.85
C THR A 29 -4.21 2.44 6.51
N THR A 30 -4.95 2.24 5.41
CA THR A 30 -6.03 3.12 5.00
C THR A 30 -7.15 3.16 6.04
N ILE A 31 -7.54 1.99 6.57
CA ILE A 31 -8.55 1.88 7.63
C ILE A 31 -8.06 2.54 8.93
N LYS A 32 -6.80 2.29 9.32
CA LYS A 32 -6.21 2.94 10.51
C LYS A 32 -6.18 4.47 10.37
N LEU A 33 -5.84 4.98 9.19
CA LEU A 33 -5.82 6.43 8.94
C LEU A 33 -7.23 7.04 8.98
N ARG A 34 -8.24 6.30 8.52
CA ARG A 34 -9.65 6.69 8.67
C ARG A 34 -10.05 6.81 10.14
N LEU A 35 -9.70 5.82 10.96
CA LEU A 35 -9.96 5.86 12.42
C LEU A 35 -9.27 7.06 13.10
N VAL A 36 -8.04 7.39 12.68
CA VAL A 36 -7.32 8.58 13.19
C VAL A 36 -8.09 9.88 12.90
N LEU A 37 -8.72 9.99 11.73
CA LEU A 37 -9.56 11.13 11.37
C LEU A 37 -10.84 11.17 12.21
N GLU A 38 -11.55 10.04 12.29
CA GLU A 38 -12.84 9.93 12.99
C GLU A 38 -12.70 10.20 14.50
N LEU A 39 -11.59 9.78 15.10
CA LEU A 39 -11.30 10.00 16.52
C LEU A 39 -10.62 11.36 16.81
N GLY A 40 -10.36 12.17 15.78
CA GLY A 40 -9.71 13.48 15.94
C GLY A 40 -8.28 13.40 16.49
N LEU A 41 -7.56 12.29 16.25
CA LEU A 41 -6.25 12.02 16.86
C LEU A 41 -5.09 12.74 16.17
N ALA A 42 -5.33 13.34 15.00
CA ALA A 42 -4.33 14.07 14.24
C ALA A 42 -4.97 15.24 13.48
N ASN A 43 -4.12 16.17 13.03
CA ASN A 43 -4.55 17.29 12.18
C ASN A 43 -5.12 16.78 10.85
N GLU A 44 -6.33 17.23 10.50
CA GLU A 44 -7.06 16.80 9.30
C GLU A 44 -6.27 17.01 8.00
N THR A 45 -5.62 18.17 7.84
CA THR A 45 -4.79 18.46 6.66
C THR A 45 -3.69 17.42 6.48
N LYS A 46 -3.01 17.03 7.57
CA LYS A 46 -1.98 15.97 7.52
C LYS A 46 -2.59 14.61 7.18
N VAL A 47 -3.80 14.32 7.68
CA VAL A 47 -4.51 13.09 7.34
C VAL A 47 -4.86 13.06 5.85
N PHE A 48 -5.42 14.13 5.29
CA PHE A 48 -5.76 14.20 3.86
C PHE A 48 -4.52 14.13 2.95
N GLN A 49 -3.42 14.79 3.32
CA GLN A 49 -2.14 14.65 2.61
C GLN A 49 -1.66 13.19 2.62
N THR A 50 -1.76 12.52 3.77
CA THR A 50 -1.38 11.11 3.91
C THR A 50 -2.31 10.19 3.10
N GLN A 51 -3.62 10.47 3.08
CA GLN A 51 -4.57 9.73 2.23
C GLN A 51 -4.23 9.84 0.74
N SER A 52 -3.82 11.03 0.28
CA SER A 52 -3.36 11.24 -1.10
C SER A 52 -2.14 10.38 -1.43
N GLN A 53 -1.16 10.33 -0.51
CA GLN A 53 0.03 9.48 -0.65
C GLN A 53 -0.32 7.98 -0.67
N ILE A 54 -1.21 7.53 0.23
CA ILE A 54 -1.70 6.14 0.27
C ILE A 54 -2.39 5.78 -1.04
N ALA A 55 -3.21 6.67 -1.61
CA ALA A 55 -3.88 6.44 -2.89
C ALA A 55 -2.88 6.30 -4.05
N GLU A 56 -1.81 7.11 -4.06
CA GLU A 56 -0.74 6.99 -5.05
C GLU A 56 0.02 5.66 -4.91
N ILE A 57 0.37 5.26 -3.69
CA ILE A 57 0.99 3.95 -3.43
C ILE A 57 0.08 2.81 -3.92
N GLY A 58 -1.24 2.93 -3.73
CA GLY A 58 -2.22 1.96 -4.22
C GLY A 58 -2.21 1.83 -5.75
N ARG A 59 -2.13 2.95 -6.47
CA ARG A 59 -1.99 2.95 -7.94
C ARG A 59 -0.71 2.26 -8.38
N MET A 60 0.42 2.55 -7.73
CA MET A 60 1.71 1.92 -8.02
C MET A 60 1.65 0.40 -7.80
N LEU A 61 1.15 -0.05 -6.65
CA LEU A 61 1.01 -1.47 -6.33
C LEU A 61 0.10 -2.19 -7.34
N GLY A 62 -1.04 -1.59 -7.69
CA GLY A 62 -1.95 -2.14 -8.69
C GLY A 62 -1.30 -2.29 -10.07
N GLY A 63 -0.52 -1.29 -10.49
CA GLY A 63 0.26 -1.36 -11.74
C GLY A 63 1.30 -2.48 -11.71
N TRP A 64 2.04 -2.62 -10.60
CA TRP A 64 3.05 -3.66 -10.46
C TRP A 64 2.46 -5.07 -10.39
N ILE A 65 1.34 -5.27 -9.70
CA ILE A 65 0.65 -6.57 -9.64
C ILE A 65 0.23 -7.01 -11.04
N LYS A 66 -0.41 -6.13 -11.81
CA LYS A 66 -0.80 -6.41 -13.20
C LYS A 66 0.42 -6.77 -14.05
N ALA A 67 1.49 -5.99 -13.96
CA ALA A 67 2.73 -6.26 -14.69
C ALA A 67 3.36 -7.63 -14.34
N THR A 68 3.24 -8.09 -13.09
CA THR A 68 3.72 -9.43 -12.70
C THR A 68 2.85 -10.60 -13.18
N GLN A 69 1.61 -10.34 -13.59
CA GLN A 69 0.67 -11.35 -14.09
C GLN A 69 0.59 -11.39 -15.62
N SER A 70 1.04 -10.33 -16.31
CA SER A 70 1.01 -10.22 -17.78
C SER A 70 2.27 -10.78 -18.47
N THR A 71 3.10 -11.56 -17.79
CA THR A 71 4.30 -12.24 -18.33
C THR A 71 4.23 -13.71 -17.99
#